data_AF-A0AAD0ASS9-F1
#
_entry.id   AF-A0AAD0ASS9-F1
#
_cell.length_a   1.000
_cell.length_b   1.000
_cell.length_c   1.000
_cell.angle_alpha   90.00
_cell.angle_beta   90.00
_cell.angle_gamma   90.00
#
_symmetry.space_group_name_H-M   'P 1'
#
loop_
_entity.id
_entity.type
_entity.pdbx_description
1 polymer ?
#
loop_
_entity_poly.entity_id
_entity_poly.type
_entity_poly.pdbx_seq_one_letter_code
_entity_poly.pdbx_strand_id
1 'polypeptide(L)'
;MINKKVTIRDYWRSFITKANKQAGVTYNASKLNSREECEDYILNLIKNLRNNHKNNKAYIEEIDSLKEEIEILNDNLLAKNKEKANLKDKFEKMEAERAFYITQAKEAGEKREKAEKEKEYYKNKALYWNESFYDTDNKLTRAENLSLFFGALVFVEALSIAMLIWK
;
A
#
# COMPACT_ATOMS: atom_id res chain seq x y z
N MET A 1 47.24 -39.80 58.89
CA MET A 1 46.96 -38.79 57.85
C MET A 1 47.59 -37.47 58.28
N ILE A 2 48.64 -37.00 57.61
CA ILE A 2 49.34 -35.76 58.01
C ILE A 2 48.51 -34.57 57.51
N ASN A 3 47.88 -33.85 58.44
CA ASN A 3 47.14 -32.64 58.12
C ASN A 3 48.14 -31.51 57.83
N LYS A 4 48.60 -31.40 56.58
CA LYS A 4 49.54 -30.36 56.16
C LYS A 4 48.80 -29.02 56.18
N LYS A 5 49.07 -28.17 57.20
CA LYS A 5 48.50 -26.81 57.25
C LYS A 5 48.97 -26.06 56.01
N VAL A 6 48.03 -25.73 55.12
CA VAL A 6 48.30 -24.90 53.95
C VAL A 6 48.70 -23.52 54.45
N THR A 7 49.90 -23.07 54.06
CA THR A 7 50.34 -21.71 54.36
C THR A 7 49.83 -20.75 53.30
N ILE A 8 49.64 -19.46 53.66
CA ILE A 8 49.20 -18.41 52.73
C ILE A 8 50.09 -18.36 51.47
N ARG A 9 51.41 -18.60 51.63
CA ARG A 9 52.35 -18.74 50.51
C ARG A 9 51.94 -19.85 49.53
N ASP A 10 51.56 -21.02 50.03
CA ASP A 10 51.19 -22.15 49.17
C ASP A 10 49.87 -21.88 48.41
N TYR A 11 48.96 -21.11 49.03
CA TYR A 11 47.75 -20.60 48.36
C TYR A 11 48.12 -19.63 47.23
N TRP A 12 49.00 -18.65 47.49
CA TRP A 12 49.45 -17.70 46.48
C TRP A 12 50.21 -18.36 45.32
N ARG A 13 51.06 -19.36 45.60
CA ARG A 13 51.75 -20.15 44.55
C ARG A 13 50.76 -20.86 43.63
N SER A 14 49.70 -21.45 44.21
CA SER A 14 48.64 -22.10 43.42
C SER A 14 47.89 -21.10 42.54
N PHE A 15 47.57 -19.92 43.09
CA PHE A 15 46.94 -18.83 42.35
C PHE A 15 47.83 -18.35 41.19
N ILE A 16 49.11 -18.06 41.45
CA ILE A 16 50.08 -17.61 40.45
C ILE A 16 50.24 -18.64 39.33
N THR A 17 50.26 -19.93 39.66
CA THR A 17 50.36 -21.01 38.66
C THR A 17 49.17 -21.01 37.69
N LYS A 18 47.95 -20.82 38.22
CA LYS A 18 46.73 -20.72 37.39
C LYS A 18 46.73 -19.47 36.53
N ALA A 19 47.08 -18.32 37.12
CA ALA A 19 47.14 -17.05 36.42
C ALA A 19 48.19 -17.05 35.30
N ASN A 20 49.39 -17.60 35.55
CA ASN A 20 50.44 -17.75 34.55
C ASN A 20 50.01 -18.62 33.38
N LYS A 21 49.27 -19.73 33.63
CA LYS A 21 48.74 -20.59 32.57
C LYS A 21 47.73 -19.86 31.67
N GLN A 22 46.87 -19.03 32.26
CA GLN A 22 45.91 -18.22 31.51
C GLN A 22 46.58 -17.07 30.74
N ALA A 23 47.62 -16.47 31.30
CA ALA A 23 48.37 -15.38 30.69
C ALA A 23 49.49 -15.86 29.73
N GLY A 24 49.66 -17.17 29.52
CA GLY A 24 50.71 -17.72 28.65
C GLY A 24 52.15 -17.55 29.16
N VAL A 25 52.33 -17.33 30.47
CA VAL A 25 53.63 -17.08 31.10
C VAL A 25 54.24 -18.40 31.60
N THR A 26 55.52 -18.66 31.30
CA THR A 26 56.23 -19.92 31.62
C THR A 26 56.89 -19.94 33.02
N TYR A 27 56.64 -18.93 33.85
CA TYR A 27 57.26 -18.80 35.16
C TYR A 27 56.73 -19.82 36.19
N ASN A 28 57.64 -20.53 36.86
CA ASN A 28 57.30 -21.52 37.87
C ASN A 28 57.14 -20.89 39.27
N ALA A 29 55.91 -20.90 39.79
CA ALA A 29 55.57 -20.35 41.10
C ALA A 29 56.28 -21.04 42.28
N SER A 30 56.80 -22.26 42.11
CA SER A 30 57.53 -22.96 43.18
C SER A 30 58.84 -22.27 43.56
N LYS A 31 59.35 -21.35 42.73
CA LYS A 31 60.55 -20.55 42.98
C LYS A 31 60.36 -19.45 44.04
N LEU A 32 59.11 -19.09 44.37
CA LEU A 32 58.78 -17.99 45.28
C LEU A 32 58.73 -18.49 46.73
N ASN A 33 59.75 -18.26 47.54
CA ASN A 33 59.97 -18.94 48.83
C ASN A 33 59.25 -18.30 50.03
N SER A 34 58.87 -17.04 49.92
CA SER A 34 58.17 -16.26 50.95
C SER A 34 56.79 -15.79 50.49
N ARG A 35 56.01 -15.23 51.41
CA ARG A 35 54.71 -14.62 51.11
C ARG A 35 54.93 -13.33 50.32
N GLU A 36 55.90 -12.54 50.74
CA GLU A 36 56.25 -11.23 50.18
C GLU A 36 56.67 -11.36 48.71
N GLU A 37 57.47 -12.38 48.37
CA GLU A 37 57.85 -12.68 46.98
C GLU A 37 56.63 -13.02 46.10
N CYS A 38 55.63 -13.70 46.67
CA CYS A 38 54.39 -13.99 45.94
C CYS A 38 53.55 -12.73 45.72
N GLU A 39 53.45 -11.86 46.72
CA GLU A 39 52.72 -10.59 46.64
C GLU A 39 53.38 -9.65 45.61
N ASP A 40 54.70 -9.51 45.63
CA ASP A 40 55.46 -8.71 44.66
C ASP A 40 55.33 -9.24 43.23
N TYR A 41 55.35 -10.56 43.05
CA TYR A 41 55.14 -11.16 41.73
C TYR A 41 53.75 -10.83 41.19
N ILE A 42 52.71 -10.96 42.02
CA ILE A 42 51.33 -10.68 41.62
C ILE A 42 51.16 -9.19 41.28
N LEU A 43 51.73 -8.29 42.09
CA LEU A 43 51.66 -6.85 41.84
C LEU A 43 52.35 -6.48 40.50
N ASN A 44 53.49 -7.09 40.20
CA ASN A 44 54.18 -6.88 38.93
C ASN A 44 53.43 -7.49 37.75
N LEU A 45 52.84 -8.66 37.92
CA LEU A 45 51.98 -9.27 36.90
C LEU A 45 50.80 -8.37 36.56
N ILE A 46 50.11 -7.83 37.58
CA ILE A 46 48.99 -6.90 37.41
C ILE A 46 49.45 -5.61 36.72
N LYS A 47 50.58 -5.02 37.12
CA LYS A 47 51.15 -3.84 36.46
C LYS A 47 51.48 -4.10 35.00
N ASN A 48 52.11 -5.23 34.70
CA ASN A 48 52.45 -5.62 33.33
C ASN A 48 51.20 -5.86 32.49
N LEU A 49 50.17 -6.52 33.04
CA LEU A 49 48.89 -6.72 32.35
C LEU A 49 48.16 -5.39 32.09
N ARG A 50 48.16 -4.48 33.07
CA ARG A 50 47.60 -3.13 32.91
C ARG A 50 48.34 -2.31 31.85
N ASN A 51 49.65 -2.48 31.73
CA ASN A 51 50.49 -1.72 30.79
C ASN A 51 50.66 -2.41 29.44
N ASN A 52 50.21 -3.67 29.26
CA ASN A 52 50.26 -4.38 27.98
C ASN A 52 49.09 -3.96 27.08
N HIS A 53 49.21 -2.76 26.53
CA HIS A 53 48.23 -2.10 25.64
C HIS A 53 47.96 -2.86 24.32
N LYS A 54 48.78 -3.88 24.00
CA LYS A 54 48.69 -4.66 22.75
C LYS A 54 47.40 -5.49 22.63
N ASN A 55 46.89 -6.03 23.73
CA ASN A 55 45.66 -6.82 23.69
C ASN A 55 44.43 -5.92 23.47
N ASN A 56 44.42 -4.71 24.02
CA ASN A 56 43.34 -3.76 23.80
C ASN A 56 43.35 -3.17 22.38
N LYS A 57 44.50 -3.11 21.72
CA LYS A 57 44.61 -2.58 20.35
C LYS A 57 43.81 -3.41 19.34
N ALA A 58 43.92 -4.74 19.41
CA ALA A 58 43.16 -5.63 18.52
C ALA A 58 41.64 -5.50 18.75
N TYR A 59 41.20 -5.42 20.01
CA TYR A 59 39.79 -5.19 20.32
C TYR A 59 39.29 -3.80 19.89
N ILE A 60 40.14 -2.77 19.94
CA ILE A 60 39.79 -1.43 19.47
C ILE A 60 39.61 -1.44 17.95
N GLU A 61 40.51 -2.10 17.20
CA GLU A 61 40.41 -2.24 15.74
C GLU A 61 39.13 -2.98 15.33
N GLU A 62 38.78 -4.06 16.05
CA GLU A 62 37.53 -4.80 15.83
C GLU A 62 36.29 -3.95 16.17
N ILE A 63 36.32 -3.20 17.28
CA ILE A 63 35.23 -2.29 17.67
C ILE A 63 35.04 -1.19 16.62
N ASP A 64 36.11 -0.61 16.09
CA ASP A 64 36.00 0.47 15.11
C ASP A 64 35.51 -0.07 13.75
N SER A 65 35.96 -1.26 13.33
CA SER A 65 35.40 -1.96 12.16
C SER A 65 33.89 -2.25 12.32
N LEU A 66 33.47 -2.71 13.50
CA LEU A 66 32.06 -2.99 13.78
C LEU A 66 31.21 -1.72 13.79
N LYS A 67 31.73 -0.58 14.27
CA LYS A 67 31.03 0.70 14.20
C LYS A 67 30.84 1.15 12.75
N GLU A 68 31.86 1.01 11.91
CA GLU A 68 31.79 1.37 10.49
C GLU A 68 30.75 0.51 9.75
N GLU A 69 30.72 -0.81 10.02
CA GLU A 69 29.67 -1.70 9.49
C GLU A 69 28.25 -1.30 9.94
N ILE A 70 28.09 -0.95 11.22
CA ILE A 70 26.80 -0.49 11.76
C ILE A 70 26.36 0.83 11.10
N GLU A 71 27.29 1.76 10.88
CA GLU A 71 27.01 3.05 10.24
C GLU A 71 26.55 2.85 8.79
N ILE A 72 27.28 2.04 8.02
CA ILE A 72 26.91 1.68 6.64
C ILE A 72 25.53 1.00 6.60
N LEU A 73 25.25 0.08 7.53
CA LEU A 73 23.95 -0.59 7.61
C LEU A 73 22.82 0.40 7.92
N ASN A 74 23.05 1.35 8.82
CA ASN A 74 22.06 2.35 9.22
C ASN A 74 21.74 3.32 8.07
N ASP A 75 22.76 3.79 7.34
CA ASP A 75 22.57 4.67 6.18
C ASP A 75 21.81 3.98 5.05
N ASN A 76 22.14 2.72 4.77
CA ASN A 76 21.42 1.89 3.80
C ASN A 76 19.95 1.67 4.20
N LEU A 77 19.69 1.45 5.49
CA LEU A 77 18.33 1.29 6.02
C LEU A 77 17.54 2.60 5.92
N LEU A 78 18.18 3.74 6.18
CA LEU A 78 17.58 5.06 6.06
C LEU A 78 17.25 5.41 4.60
N ALA A 79 18.13 5.07 3.65
CA ALA A 79 17.88 5.21 2.22
C ALA A 79 16.68 4.35 1.76
N LYS A 80 16.65 3.07 2.14
CA LYS A 80 15.53 2.15 1.83
C LYS A 80 14.20 2.64 2.41
N ASN A 81 14.21 3.18 3.63
CA ASN A 81 13.00 3.70 4.26
C ASN A 81 12.46 4.94 3.54
N LYS A 82 13.34 5.85 3.08
CA LYS A 82 12.95 7.00 2.25
C LYS A 82 12.34 6.54 0.92
N GLU A 83 12.94 5.56 0.26
CA GLU A 83 12.42 5.00 -0.99
C GLU A 83 11.03 4.35 -0.79
N LYS A 84 10.87 3.58 0.28
CA LYS A 84 9.58 2.97 0.64
C LYS A 84 8.49 4.02 0.90
N ALA A 85 8.83 5.11 1.60
CA ALA A 85 7.90 6.21 1.84
C ALA A 85 7.48 6.90 0.54
N ASN A 86 8.44 7.19 -0.35
CA ASN A 86 8.15 7.78 -1.66
C ASN A 86 7.30 6.87 -2.55
N LEU A 87 7.51 5.55 -2.51
CA LEU A 87 6.70 4.58 -3.24
C LEU A 87 5.27 4.52 -2.69
N LYS A 88 5.10 4.59 -1.36
CA LYS A 88 3.79 4.63 -0.73
C LYS A 88 2.98 5.85 -1.18
N ASP A 89 3.58 7.03 -1.15
CA ASP A 89 2.94 8.27 -1.60
C ASP A 89 2.52 8.22 -3.08
N LYS A 90 3.40 7.70 -3.96
CA LYS A 90 3.07 7.48 -5.38
C LYS A 90 1.91 6.51 -5.56
N PHE A 91 1.84 5.45 -4.76
CA PHE A 91 0.77 4.47 -4.83
C PHE A 91 -0.57 5.07 -4.38
N GLU A 92 -0.60 5.79 -3.27
CA GLU A 92 -1.81 6.47 -2.77
C GLU A 92 -2.34 7.49 -3.79
N LYS A 93 -1.45 8.26 -4.42
CA LYS A 93 -1.83 9.17 -5.51
C LYS A 93 -2.43 8.44 -6.71
N MET A 94 -1.82 7.32 -7.11
CA MET A 94 -2.31 6.51 -8.24
C MET A 94 -3.68 5.88 -7.95
N GLU A 95 -3.91 5.39 -6.72
CA GLU A 95 -5.21 4.87 -6.31
C GLU A 95 -6.29 5.95 -6.33
N ALA A 96 -5.97 7.16 -5.86
CA ALA A 96 -6.89 8.30 -5.91
C ALA A 96 -7.26 8.68 -7.36
N GLU A 97 -6.27 8.76 -8.26
CA GLU A 97 -6.52 9.02 -9.68
C GLU A 97 -7.37 7.92 -10.32
N ARG A 98 -7.08 6.65 -10.03
CA ARG A 98 -7.87 5.51 -10.53
C ARG A 98 -9.32 5.58 -10.04
N ALA A 99 -9.54 5.84 -8.76
CA ALA A 99 -10.88 5.97 -8.17
C ALA A 99 -11.66 7.15 -8.79
N PHE A 100 -10.98 8.25 -9.07
CA PHE A 100 -11.56 9.42 -9.74
C PHE A 100 -12.04 9.08 -11.15
N TYR A 101 -11.21 8.45 -11.99
CA TYR A 101 -11.60 8.07 -13.35
C TYR A 101 -12.73 7.04 -13.38
N ILE A 102 -12.74 6.08 -12.45
CA ILE A 102 -13.84 5.11 -12.32
C ILE A 102 -15.16 5.84 -12.02
N THR A 103 -15.13 6.81 -11.10
CA THR A 103 -16.31 7.62 -10.74
C THR A 103 -16.80 8.43 -11.95
N GLN A 104 -15.91 9.12 -12.67
CA GLN A 104 -16.29 9.86 -13.87
C GLN A 104 -16.90 8.97 -14.95
N ALA A 105 -16.31 7.81 -15.20
CA ALA A 105 -16.82 6.85 -16.18
C ALA A 105 -18.23 6.36 -15.79
N LYS A 106 -18.45 6.10 -14.50
CA LYS A 106 -19.76 5.71 -13.97
C LYS A 106 -20.79 6.82 -14.14
N GLU A 107 -20.47 8.05 -13.74
CA GLU A 107 -21.37 9.21 -13.91
C GLU A 107 -21.69 9.49 -15.37
N ALA A 108 -20.71 9.37 -16.27
CA ALA A 108 -20.92 9.52 -17.71
C ALA A 108 -21.83 8.42 -18.27
N GLY A 109 -21.67 7.18 -17.78
CA GLY A 109 -22.55 6.06 -18.12
C GLY A 109 -24.00 6.32 -17.68
N GLU A 110 -24.21 6.74 -16.44
CA GLU A 110 -25.54 7.07 -15.90
C GLU A 110 -26.21 8.22 -16.66
N LYS A 111 -25.44 9.25 -17.04
CA LYS A 111 -25.94 10.36 -17.87
C LYS A 111 -26.35 9.88 -19.26
N ARG A 112 -25.59 8.99 -19.89
CA ARG A 112 -25.93 8.41 -21.19
C ARG A 112 -27.20 7.58 -21.11
N GLU A 113 -27.33 6.73 -20.09
CA GLU A 113 -28.51 5.89 -19.90
C GLU A 113 -29.79 6.75 -19.71
N LYS A 114 -29.71 7.83 -18.93
CA LYS A 114 -30.84 8.78 -18.77
C LYS A 114 -31.18 9.45 -20.09
N ALA A 115 -30.19 9.93 -20.83
CA ALA A 115 -30.40 10.58 -22.12
C ALA A 115 -31.00 9.61 -23.17
N GLU A 116 -30.60 8.34 -23.16
CA GLU A 116 -31.19 7.31 -24.02
C GLU A 116 -32.65 7.04 -23.66
N LYS A 117 -32.98 6.90 -22.37
CA LYS A 117 -34.36 6.73 -21.92
C LYS A 117 -35.25 7.91 -22.28
N GLU A 118 -34.76 9.14 -22.12
CA GLU A 118 -35.49 10.34 -22.54
C GLU A 118 -35.69 10.38 -24.05
N LYS A 119 -34.63 10.11 -24.82
CA LYS A 119 -34.70 10.05 -26.28
C LYS A 119 -35.72 9.02 -26.76
N GLU A 120 -35.71 7.83 -26.16
CA GLU A 120 -36.65 6.76 -26.47
C GLU A 120 -38.10 7.15 -26.10
N TYR A 121 -38.30 7.76 -24.92
CA TYR A 121 -39.61 8.28 -24.52
C TYR A 121 -40.17 9.28 -25.52
N TYR A 122 -39.38 10.31 -25.91
CA TYR A 122 -39.84 11.31 -26.87
C TYR A 122 -40.05 10.73 -28.26
N LYS A 123 -39.21 9.79 -28.70
CA LYS A 123 -39.38 9.09 -29.98
C LYS A 123 -40.70 8.30 -30.00
N ASN A 124 -40.98 7.53 -28.96
CA ASN A 124 -42.22 6.75 -28.87
C ASN A 124 -43.45 7.65 -28.82
N LYS A 125 -43.36 8.78 -28.10
CA LYS A 125 -44.42 9.78 -28.09
C LYS A 125 -44.62 10.40 -29.48
N ALA A 126 -43.56 10.80 -30.16
CA ALA A 126 -43.66 11.35 -31.51
C ALA A 126 -44.30 10.36 -32.50
N LEU A 127 -43.92 9.08 -32.43
CA LEU A 127 -44.54 8.01 -33.23
C LEU A 127 -46.04 7.87 -32.95
N TYR A 128 -46.42 7.81 -31.67
CA TYR A 128 -47.83 7.72 -31.26
C TYR A 128 -48.65 8.91 -31.77
N TRP A 129 -48.14 10.14 -31.63
CA TRP A 129 -48.83 11.33 -32.09
C TRP A 129 -48.98 11.32 -33.61
N ASN A 130 -47.93 10.96 -34.34
CA ASN A 130 -47.95 10.82 -35.79
C ASN A 130 -48.99 9.80 -36.25
N GLU A 131 -49.02 8.60 -35.66
CA GLU A 131 -50.02 7.57 -35.95
C GLU A 131 -51.44 8.05 -35.62
N SER A 132 -51.64 8.69 -34.47
CA SER A 132 -52.96 9.22 -34.07
C SER A 132 -53.46 10.33 -34.99
N PHE A 133 -52.55 11.17 -35.50
CA PHE A 133 -52.88 12.24 -36.44
C PHE A 133 -53.37 11.65 -37.76
N TYR A 134 -52.62 10.71 -38.35
CA TYR A 134 -53.03 10.06 -39.59
C TYR A 134 -54.32 9.26 -39.45
N ASP A 135 -54.56 8.60 -38.31
CA ASP A 135 -55.82 7.89 -38.06
C ASP A 135 -57.00 8.88 -37.97
N THR A 136 -56.82 10.00 -37.26
CA THR A 136 -57.86 11.03 -37.12
C THR A 136 -58.14 11.74 -38.45
N ASP A 137 -57.09 12.11 -39.18
CA ASP A 137 -57.17 12.77 -40.48
C ASP A 137 -57.84 11.88 -41.53
N ASN A 138 -57.48 10.59 -41.58
CA ASN A 138 -58.16 9.61 -42.43
C ASN A 138 -59.64 9.45 -42.08
N LYS A 139 -59.99 9.42 -40.78
CA LYS A 139 -61.39 9.35 -40.32
C LYS A 139 -62.17 10.60 -40.70
N LEU A 140 -61.58 11.78 -40.52
CA LEU A 140 -62.19 13.07 -40.88
C LEU A 140 -62.43 13.15 -42.39
N THR A 141 -61.40 12.87 -43.19
CA THR A 141 -61.48 12.83 -44.66
C THR A 141 -62.55 11.86 -45.15
N ARG A 142 -62.67 10.68 -44.51
CA ARG A 142 -63.73 9.70 -44.84
C ARG A 142 -65.12 10.22 -44.50
N ALA A 143 -65.29 10.90 -43.36
CA ALA A 143 -66.56 11.48 -42.94
C ALA A 143 -66.98 12.63 -43.86
N GLU A 144 -66.04 13.50 -44.24
CA GLU A 144 -66.26 14.60 -45.20
C GLU A 144 -66.70 14.05 -46.57
N ASN A 145 -66.00 13.04 -47.11
CA ASN A 145 -66.37 12.41 -48.37
C ASN A 145 -67.77 11.78 -48.33
N LEU A 146 -68.15 11.16 -47.21
CA LEU A 146 -69.48 10.60 -47.01
C LEU A 146 -70.56 11.71 -46.95
N SER A 147 -70.27 12.80 -46.25
CA SER A 147 -71.16 13.96 -46.14
C SER A 147 -71.39 14.63 -47.50
N LEU A 148 -70.33 14.81 -48.29
CA LEU A 148 -70.43 15.31 -49.66
C LEU A 148 -71.27 14.41 -50.56
N PHE A 149 -71.10 13.08 -50.46
CA PHE A 149 -71.91 12.12 -51.20
C PHE A 149 -73.41 12.23 -50.89
N PHE A 150 -73.78 12.28 -49.60
CA PHE A 150 -75.19 12.45 -49.22
C PHE A 150 -75.74 13.83 -49.62
N GLY A 151 -74.93 14.89 -49.53
CA GLY A 151 -75.32 16.21 -50.01
C GLY A 151 -75.63 16.22 -51.52
N ALA A 152 -74.79 15.57 -52.33
CA ALA A 152 -75.03 15.42 -53.76
C ALA A 152 -76.29 14.57 -54.04
N LEU A 153 -76.52 13.50 -53.29
CA LEU A 153 -77.71 12.66 -53.44
C LEU A 153 -79.00 13.43 -53.17
N VAL A 154 -79.07 14.17 -52.06
CA VAL A 154 -80.22 15.04 -51.73
C VAL A 154 -80.43 16.12 -52.80
N PHE A 155 -79.36 16.69 -53.33
CA PHE A 155 -79.45 17.68 -54.40
C PHE A 155 -80.04 17.09 -55.70
N VAL A 156 -79.60 15.89 -56.10
CA VAL A 156 -80.15 15.18 -57.27
C VAL A 156 -81.62 14.81 -57.06
N GLU A 157 -81.99 14.34 -55.88
CA GLU A 157 -83.38 14.06 -55.52
C GLU A 157 -84.25 15.32 -55.60
N ALA A 158 -83.78 16.43 -55.02
CA ALA A 158 -84.49 17.71 -55.06
C ALA A 158 -84.70 18.22 -56.50
N LEU A 159 -83.68 18.10 -57.36
CA LEU A 159 -83.81 18.41 -58.79
C LEU A 159 -84.81 17.51 -59.49
N SER A 160 -84.82 16.21 -59.16
CA SER A 160 -85.74 15.23 -59.75
C SER A 160 -87.20 15.53 -59.36
N ILE A 161 -87.44 15.89 -58.10
CA ILE A 161 -88.76 16.31 -57.61
C ILE A 161 -89.18 17.64 -58.27
N ALA A 162 -88.29 18.62 -58.36
CA ALA A 162 -88.58 19.89 -59.01
C ALA A 162 -88.95 19.70 -60.50
N MET A 163 -88.24 18.83 -61.22
CA MET A 163 -88.58 18.49 -62.62
C MET A 163 -89.93 17.77 -62.73
N LEU A 164 -90.29 16.91 -61.78
CA LEU A 164 -91.60 16.24 -61.75
C LEU A 164 -92.74 17.21 -61.47
N ILE A 165 -92.54 18.23 -60.63
CA ILE A 165 -93.52 19.29 -60.35
C ILE A 165 -93.68 20.24 -61.55
N TRP A 166 -92.66 20.38 -62.40
CA TRP A 166 -92.68 21.28 -63.54
C TRP A 166 -93.39 20.72 -64.78
N LYS A 167 -94.04 19.56 -64.66
CA LYS A 167 -94.81 18.89 -65.70
C LYS A 167 -96.30 18.92 -65.38
#